data_AF-A0A0F9BST7-F1
#
_entry.id   AF-A0A0F9BST7-F1
#
_cell.length_a   1.000
_cell.length_b   1.000
_cell.length_c   1.000
_cell.angle_alpha   90.00
_cell.angle_beta   90.00
_cell.angle_gamma   90.00
#
_symmetry.space_group_name_H-M   'P 1'
#
loop_
_entity.id
_entity.type
_entity.pdbx_description
1 polymer ?
#
loop_
_entity_poly.entity_id
_entity_poly.type
_entity_poly.pdbx_seq_one_letter_code
_entity_poly.pdbx_strand_id
1 'polypeptide(L)'
;MPTWSNQLPTKKKHMGFDIIRTPQSRPIQAIITCDDILVCDTHFWGGRTLPCERKHQEQDGTLSAGNCSACNGSVPFRSHVYVSAIDCKSRDHFIFECTAFAAKPLSEYREATGTLRGCVFHAIRPKGQPNSRVVIETNTMNLTKIKLADPPNLKLALTTIWRLPLTGMAIEDQRGRHPEAHTVKKPLDRMRNQPDNQPDHQHRRADDQHERHRPAGKIDCLGSIHLCRTPR
;
A
#
# COMPACT_ATOMS: atom_id res chain seq x y z
N MET A 1 17.60 -34.48 -15.88
CA MET A 1 18.30 -33.45 -16.69
C MET A 1 17.32 -32.33 -17.03
N PRO A 2 17.74 -31.06 -17.10
CA PRO A 2 16.85 -29.97 -17.52
C PRO A 2 16.46 -30.07 -19.00
N THR A 3 15.20 -29.76 -19.33
CA THR A 3 14.70 -29.67 -20.71
C THR A 3 14.72 -28.21 -21.15
N TRP A 4 15.54 -27.88 -22.16
CA TRP A 4 15.61 -26.53 -22.74
C TRP A 4 14.65 -26.42 -23.93
N SER A 5 13.97 -25.29 -24.07
CA SER A 5 13.04 -25.02 -25.17
C SER A 5 13.23 -23.60 -25.70
N ASN A 6 13.27 -23.45 -27.03
CA ASN A 6 13.28 -22.14 -27.71
C ASN A 6 11.86 -21.57 -27.89
N GLN A 7 10.83 -22.32 -27.50
CA GLN A 7 9.45 -21.85 -27.51
C GLN A 7 9.12 -21.29 -26.12
N LEU A 8 8.67 -20.02 -26.09
CA LEU A 8 8.08 -19.44 -24.90
C LEU A 8 6.89 -20.31 -24.47
N PRO A 9 6.77 -20.68 -23.19
CA PRO A 9 5.63 -21.45 -22.72
C PRO A 9 4.34 -20.66 -22.99
N THR A 10 3.60 -21.06 -24.01
CA THR A 10 2.31 -20.46 -24.40
C THR A 10 1.22 -20.74 -23.37
N LYS A 11 1.34 -21.85 -22.64
CA LYS A 11 0.58 -22.08 -21.42
C LYS A 11 1.20 -21.23 -20.32
N LYS A 12 0.50 -20.17 -19.91
CA LYS A 12 0.77 -19.40 -18.69
C LYS A 12 0.74 -20.35 -17.48
N LYS A 13 1.82 -21.09 -17.23
CA LYS A 13 2.09 -21.64 -15.90
C LYS A 13 2.05 -20.45 -14.98
N HIS A 14 1.21 -20.51 -13.95
CA HIS A 14 0.93 -19.45 -12.98
C HIS A 14 2.13 -18.53 -12.79
N MET A 15 2.21 -17.45 -13.57
CA MET A 15 3.30 -16.50 -13.40
C MET A 15 3.02 -15.86 -12.06
N GLY A 16 3.93 -16.08 -11.11
CA GLY A 16 3.89 -15.34 -9.85
C GLY A 16 3.89 -13.86 -10.20
N PHE A 17 2.90 -13.13 -9.73
CA PHE A 17 2.95 -11.67 -9.80
C PHE A 17 3.84 -11.19 -8.67
N ASP A 18 4.75 -10.27 -8.97
CA ASP A 18 5.59 -9.69 -7.94
C ASP A 18 4.75 -8.82 -7.01
N ILE A 19 4.99 -8.95 -5.70
CA ILE A 19 4.45 -8.01 -4.72
C ILE A 19 5.39 -6.82 -4.64
N ILE A 20 4.90 -5.67 -5.09
CA ILE A 20 5.64 -4.41 -5.05
C ILE A 20 5.07 -3.53 -3.96
N ARG A 21 5.94 -3.09 -3.05
CA ARG A 21 5.69 -2.02 -2.10
C ARG A 21 6.26 -0.72 -2.64
N THR A 22 5.74 0.42 -2.19
CA THR A 22 6.35 1.72 -2.51
C THR A 22 7.81 1.73 -2.09
N PRO A 23 8.78 1.89 -3.03
CA PRO A 23 10.19 1.93 -2.68
C PRO A 23 10.55 3.27 -2.05
N GLN A 24 11.78 3.37 -1.55
CA GLN A 24 12.28 4.58 -0.88
C GLN A 24 12.64 5.70 -1.85
N SER A 25 13.21 5.31 -2.99
CA SER A 25 13.86 6.22 -3.93
C SER A 25 12.97 6.74 -5.05
N ARG A 26 11.87 6.04 -5.37
CA ARG A 26 11.05 6.36 -6.53
C ARG A 26 9.55 6.29 -6.25
N PRO A 27 8.75 7.22 -6.80
CA PRO A 27 7.31 7.07 -6.83
C PRO A 27 6.90 5.85 -7.66
N ILE A 28 5.75 5.27 -7.32
CA ILE A 28 5.04 4.33 -8.19
C ILE A 28 3.87 5.09 -8.82
N GLN A 29 3.75 5.01 -10.13
CA GLN A 29 2.55 5.45 -10.85
C GLN A 29 2.01 4.26 -11.63
N ALA A 30 0.79 3.83 -11.31
CA ALA A 30 0.21 2.62 -11.89
C ALA A 30 -1.31 2.72 -12.01
N ILE A 31 -1.88 1.87 -12.86
CA ILE A 31 -3.33 1.78 -13.09
C ILE A 31 -3.85 0.50 -12.44
N ILE A 32 -4.83 0.60 -11.55
CA ILE A 32 -5.45 -0.55 -10.91
C ILE A 32 -6.29 -1.34 -11.91
N THR A 33 -6.14 -2.66 -11.90
CA THR A 33 -6.86 -3.58 -12.78
C THR A 33 -7.99 -4.34 -12.09
N CYS A 34 -7.96 -4.51 -10.77
CA CYS A 34 -9.05 -5.17 -10.03
C CYS A 34 -10.16 -4.17 -9.66
N ASP A 35 -11.37 -4.69 -9.43
CA ASP A 35 -12.52 -3.85 -9.09
C ASP A 35 -12.55 -3.44 -7.61
N ASP A 36 -11.89 -4.21 -6.74
CA ASP A 36 -11.94 -4.06 -5.29
C ASP A 36 -10.57 -4.24 -4.62
N ILE A 37 -10.45 -3.75 -3.37
CA ILE A 37 -9.34 -4.00 -2.48
C ILE A 37 -9.43 -5.41 -1.89
N LEU A 38 -8.29 -6.07 -1.76
CA LEU A 38 -8.17 -7.28 -0.93
C LEU A 38 -7.44 -6.92 0.36
N VAL A 39 -8.09 -7.12 1.50
CA VAL A 39 -7.50 -6.85 2.82
C VAL A 39 -7.08 -8.18 3.45
N CYS A 40 -5.88 -8.22 4.02
CA CYS A 40 -5.40 -9.35 4.79
C CYS A 40 -4.63 -8.86 6.01
N ASP A 41 -5.05 -9.32 7.18
CA ASP A 41 -4.29 -9.16 8.41
C ASP A 41 -3.07 -10.07 8.37
N THR A 42 -1.92 -9.57 8.80
CA THR A 42 -0.66 -10.32 8.78
C THR A 42 0.11 -10.16 10.09
N HIS A 43 0.89 -11.18 10.43
CA HIS A 43 1.84 -11.18 11.53
C HIS A 43 3.27 -11.23 10.98
N PHE A 44 4.20 -10.58 11.67
CA PHE A 44 5.62 -10.88 11.50
C PHE A 44 6.03 -11.92 12.56
N TRP A 45 6.13 -13.18 12.14
CA TRP A 45 6.34 -14.32 13.03
C TRP A 45 7.32 -15.33 12.42
N GLY A 46 8.30 -15.78 13.20
CA GLY A 46 9.33 -16.72 12.72
C GLY A 46 10.18 -16.15 11.56
N GLY A 47 10.49 -14.86 11.60
CA GLY A 47 11.34 -14.19 10.59
C GLY A 47 10.67 -13.90 9.25
N ARG A 48 9.34 -14.08 9.13
CA ARG A 48 8.58 -13.82 7.91
C ARG A 48 7.21 -13.20 8.19
N THR A 49 6.66 -12.53 7.18
CA THR A 49 5.27 -12.07 7.21
C THR A 49 4.34 -13.22 6.82
N LEU A 50 3.35 -13.50 7.66
CA LEU A 50 2.37 -14.55 7.46
C LEU A 50 0.94 -13.98 7.57
N PRO A 51 0.00 -14.46 6.76
CA PRO A 51 -1.41 -14.09 6.92
C PRO A 51 -1.92 -14.58 8.27
N CYS A 52 -2.75 -13.75 8.90
CA CYS A 52 -3.42 -14.07 10.15
C CYS A 52 -4.58 -15.03 9.86
N GLU A 53 -4.66 -16.11 10.64
CA GLU A 53 -5.70 -17.15 10.51
C GLU A 53 -6.88 -16.94 11.46
N ARG A 54 -6.94 -15.79 12.15
CA ARG A 54 -8.09 -15.44 12.98
C ARG A 54 -9.34 -15.34 12.11
N LYS A 55 -10.43 -15.90 12.63
CA LYS A 55 -11.76 -15.69 12.05
C LYS A 55 -12.32 -14.40 12.62
N HIS A 56 -12.61 -13.44 11.77
CA HIS A 56 -13.42 -12.28 12.14
C HIS A 56 -14.83 -12.79 12.42
N GLN A 57 -15.23 -12.81 13.70
CA GLN A 57 -16.62 -13.06 14.09
C GLN A 57 -17.31 -11.70 14.14
N GLU A 58 -18.20 -11.45 13.18
CA GLU A 58 -18.91 -10.17 13.03
C GLU A 58 -19.85 -9.87 14.21
N GLN A 59 -20.31 -10.91 14.93
CA GLN A 59 -21.41 -10.76 15.89
C GLN A 59 -21.04 -10.01 17.18
N ASP A 60 -19.81 -10.15 17.67
CA ASP A 60 -19.43 -9.62 18.99
C ASP A 60 -18.18 -8.73 18.97
N GLY A 61 -17.56 -8.53 17.80
CA GLY A 61 -16.28 -7.84 17.68
C GLY A 61 -15.11 -8.53 18.42
N THR A 62 -15.36 -9.70 19.02
CA THR A 62 -14.34 -10.52 19.69
C THR A 62 -13.54 -11.31 18.67
N LEU A 63 -12.23 -11.08 18.70
CA LEU A 63 -11.27 -11.76 17.85
C LEU A 63 -10.84 -13.06 18.53
N SER A 64 -11.44 -14.19 18.17
CA SER A 64 -10.93 -15.49 18.58
C SER A 64 -9.60 -15.77 17.87
N ALA A 65 -8.56 -16.08 18.66
CA ALA A 65 -7.22 -16.39 18.15
C ALA A 65 -7.20 -17.56 17.17
N GLY A 66 -8.21 -18.45 17.24
CA GLY A 66 -8.33 -19.62 16.38
C GLY A 66 -7.06 -20.48 16.42
N ASN A 67 -6.65 -21.00 15.26
CA ASN A 67 -5.43 -21.79 15.12
C ASN A 67 -4.17 -20.94 14.86
N CYS A 68 -4.27 -19.60 14.97
CA CYS A 68 -3.15 -18.73 14.62
C CYS A 68 -2.09 -18.71 15.71
N SER A 69 -0.96 -19.41 15.47
CA SER A 69 0.16 -19.49 16.42
C SER A 69 0.70 -18.12 16.85
N ALA A 70 0.75 -17.14 15.94
CA ALA A 70 1.19 -15.78 16.25
C ALA A 70 0.22 -15.05 17.20
N CYS A 71 -1.09 -15.29 17.06
CA CYS A 71 -2.10 -14.72 17.97
C CYS A 71 -2.01 -15.32 19.36
N ASN A 72 -1.81 -16.64 19.44
CA ASN A 72 -1.60 -17.34 20.72
C ASN A 72 -0.34 -16.83 21.42
N GLY A 73 0.69 -16.45 20.65
CA GLY A 73 1.88 -15.77 21.15
C GLY A 73 1.72 -14.27 21.44
N SER A 74 0.49 -13.73 21.39
CA SER A 74 0.19 -12.30 21.58
C SER A 74 0.97 -11.35 20.64
N VAL A 75 1.36 -11.83 19.46
CA VAL A 75 2.07 -11.01 18.48
C VAL A 75 1.08 -10.07 17.79
N PRO A 76 1.36 -8.77 17.72
CA PRO A 76 0.47 -7.83 17.04
C PRO A 76 0.38 -8.16 15.55
N PHE A 77 -0.77 -7.86 14.96
CA PHE A 77 -0.97 -7.95 13.52
C PHE A 77 -0.99 -6.57 12.89
N ARG A 78 -0.86 -6.54 11.56
CA ARG A 78 -1.06 -5.35 10.74
C ARG A 78 -1.96 -5.72 9.57
N SER A 79 -2.90 -4.85 9.24
CA SER A 79 -3.76 -5.00 8.07
C SER A 79 -3.06 -4.44 6.83
N HIS A 80 -2.87 -5.32 5.85
CA HIS A 80 -2.31 -4.98 4.55
C HIS A 80 -3.40 -5.02 3.49
N VAL A 81 -3.28 -4.12 2.52
CA VAL A 81 -4.17 -3.99 1.37
C VAL A 81 -3.40 -4.34 0.12
N TYR A 82 -4.03 -5.17 -0.71
CA TYR A 82 -3.51 -5.68 -1.96
C TYR A 82 -4.43 -5.27 -3.10
N VAL A 83 -3.86 -4.71 -4.16
CA VAL A 83 -4.55 -4.43 -5.43
C VAL A 83 -3.69 -4.91 -6.59
N SER A 84 -4.32 -5.36 -7.67
CA SER A 84 -3.62 -5.67 -8.92
C SER A 84 -3.48 -4.41 -9.75
N ALA A 85 -2.29 -4.16 -10.31
CA ALA A 85 -2.02 -2.93 -11.05
C ALA A 85 -1.01 -3.14 -12.18
N ILE A 86 -1.03 -2.23 -13.15
CA ILE A 86 -0.06 -2.16 -14.25
C ILE A 86 0.76 -0.88 -14.10
N ASP A 87 2.09 -1.01 -14.10
CA ASP A 87 3.00 0.13 -14.03
C ASP A 87 2.86 0.99 -15.30
N CYS A 88 2.70 2.31 -15.14
CA CYS A 88 2.47 3.20 -16.28
C CYS A 88 3.69 3.28 -17.22
N LYS A 89 4.90 3.06 -16.70
CA LYS A 89 6.16 3.18 -17.45
C LYS A 89 6.58 1.84 -18.05
N SER A 90 6.70 0.78 -17.25
CA SER A 90 7.17 -0.52 -17.75
C SER A 90 6.08 -1.38 -18.36
N ARG A 91 4.80 -1.07 -18.07
CA ARG A 91 3.64 -1.88 -18.46
C ARG A 91 3.61 -3.28 -17.82
N ASP A 92 4.43 -3.51 -16.80
CA ASP A 92 4.41 -4.77 -16.06
C ASP A 92 3.20 -4.83 -15.13
N HIS A 93 2.59 -6.00 -15.05
CA HIS A 93 1.50 -6.28 -14.12
C HIS A 93 2.08 -6.79 -12.81
N PHE A 94 1.71 -6.18 -11.69
CA PHE A 94 2.16 -6.53 -10.36
C PHE A 94 1.03 -6.46 -9.31
N ILE A 95 1.31 -6.98 -8.12
CA ILE A 95 0.44 -6.80 -6.94
C ILE A 95 1.03 -5.68 -6.10
N PHE A 96 0.29 -4.59 -5.96
CA PHE A 96 0.68 -3.51 -5.06
C PHE A 96 0.26 -3.83 -3.62
N GLU A 97 1.21 -3.78 -2.69
CA GLU A 97 0.96 -3.95 -1.25
C GLU A 97 1.19 -2.62 -0.51
N CYS A 98 0.21 -2.22 0.31
CA CYS A 98 0.35 -1.12 1.25
C CYS A 98 -0.36 -1.41 2.58
N THR A 99 -0.10 -0.61 3.61
CA THR A 99 -0.81 -0.69 4.90
C THR A 99 -2.22 -0.13 4.76
N ALA A 100 -3.20 -0.64 5.53
CA ALA A 100 -4.58 -0.16 5.50
C ALA A 100 -4.73 1.37 5.60
N PHE A 101 -3.92 2.02 6.45
CA PHE A 101 -3.96 3.49 6.58
C PHE A 101 -3.56 4.22 5.28
N ALA A 102 -2.59 3.71 4.54
CA ALA A 102 -2.16 4.29 3.27
C ALA A 102 -3.18 4.04 2.15
N ALA A 103 -4.00 2.99 2.28
CA ALA A 103 -5.01 2.61 1.31
C ALA A 103 -6.29 3.45 1.37
N LYS A 104 -6.45 4.35 2.36
CA LYS A 104 -7.65 5.18 2.52
C LYS A 104 -8.10 5.89 1.22
N PRO A 105 -7.21 6.53 0.45
CA PRO A 105 -7.59 7.18 -0.82
C PRO A 105 -8.09 6.20 -1.89
N LEU A 106 -7.67 4.92 -1.84
CA LEU A 106 -8.20 3.88 -2.72
C LEU A 106 -9.64 3.54 -2.32
N SER A 107 -9.92 3.35 -1.04
CA SER A 107 -11.27 3.09 -0.54
C SER A 107 -12.22 4.24 -0.88
N GLU A 108 -11.80 5.49 -0.63
CA GLU A 108 -12.56 6.70 -0.96
C GLU A 108 -12.84 6.79 -2.46
N TYR A 109 -11.86 6.45 -3.32
CA TYR A 109 -12.06 6.39 -4.77
C TYR A 109 -13.10 5.32 -5.14
N ARG A 110 -12.98 4.10 -4.60
CA ARG A 110 -13.93 2.99 -4.87
C ARG A 110 -15.34 3.36 -4.48
N GLU A 111 -15.52 3.96 -3.31
CA GLU A 111 -16.83 4.41 -2.82
C GLU A 111 -17.44 5.47 -3.74
N ALA A 112 -16.63 6.36 -4.29
CA ALA A 112 -17.09 7.42 -5.20
C ALA A 112 -17.45 6.89 -6.60
N THR A 113 -16.72 5.93 -7.14
CA THR A 113 -16.85 5.47 -8.54
C THR A 113 -17.57 4.12 -8.69
N GLY A 114 -17.69 3.35 -7.60
CA GLY A 114 -18.20 1.97 -7.61
C GLY A 114 -17.17 0.92 -8.06
N THR A 115 -15.97 1.30 -8.51
CA THR A 115 -14.89 0.37 -8.90
C THR A 115 -13.52 1.01 -8.79
N LEU A 116 -12.51 0.22 -8.40
CA LEU A 116 -11.11 0.63 -8.49
C LEU A 116 -10.52 0.47 -9.89
N ARG A 117 -11.13 -0.32 -10.77
CA ARG A 117 -10.56 -0.63 -12.08
C ARG A 117 -10.44 0.66 -12.91
N GLY A 118 -9.22 0.95 -13.36
CA GLY A 118 -8.90 2.20 -14.07
C GLY A 118 -8.48 3.37 -13.20
N CYS A 119 -8.49 3.22 -11.87
CA CYS A 119 -7.90 4.20 -10.96
C CYS A 119 -6.39 4.30 -11.23
N VAL A 120 -5.92 5.50 -11.56
CA VAL A 120 -4.48 5.78 -11.55
C VAL A 120 -4.12 6.21 -10.15
N PHE A 121 -3.17 5.52 -9.55
CA PHE A 121 -2.62 5.92 -8.27
C PHE A 121 -1.16 6.32 -8.40
N HIS A 122 -0.77 7.25 -7.54
CA HIS A 122 0.59 7.70 -7.35
C HIS A 122 0.97 7.45 -5.88
N ALA A 123 1.90 6.54 -5.64
CA ALA A 123 2.33 6.17 -4.29
C ALA A 123 3.78 6.60 -4.03
N ILE A 124 3.98 7.36 -2.95
CA ILE A 124 5.30 7.93 -2.60
C ILE A 124 5.63 7.74 -1.12
N ARG A 125 6.93 7.83 -0.81
CA ARG A 125 7.44 7.99 0.55
C ARG A 125 8.04 9.39 0.69
N PRO A 126 7.32 10.36 1.28
CA PRO A 126 7.78 11.76 1.31
C PRO A 126 9.15 11.95 1.97
N LYS A 127 9.48 11.11 2.97
CA LYS A 127 10.76 11.16 3.68
C LYS A 127 11.89 10.37 3.00
N GLY A 128 11.60 9.61 1.95
CA GLY A 128 12.58 8.74 1.27
C GLY A 128 13.25 7.67 2.15
N GLN A 129 12.71 7.38 3.35
CA GLN A 129 13.30 6.47 4.31
C GLN A 129 12.66 5.06 4.25
N PRO A 130 13.43 3.99 4.54
CA PRO A 130 12.86 2.68 4.76
C PRO A 130 11.71 2.75 5.78
N ASN A 131 10.60 2.07 5.49
CA ASN A 131 9.45 1.99 6.40
C ASN A 131 8.78 3.32 6.76
N SER A 132 9.12 4.44 6.12
CA SER A 132 8.41 5.71 6.32
C SER A 132 6.95 5.61 5.88
N ARG A 133 6.10 6.54 6.32
CA ARG A 133 4.72 6.65 5.84
C ARG A 133 4.67 6.66 4.30
N VAL A 134 3.74 5.87 3.75
CA VAL A 134 3.36 5.90 2.33
C VAL A 134 2.17 6.84 2.18
N VAL A 135 2.21 7.69 1.16
CA VAL A 135 1.11 8.56 0.75
C VAL A 135 0.66 8.09 -0.63
N ILE A 136 -0.65 7.97 -0.82
CA ILE A 136 -1.27 7.57 -2.09
C ILE A 136 -2.17 8.69 -2.54
N GLU A 137 -2.04 9.08 -3.80
CA GLU A 137 -2.95 9.99 -4.49
C GLU A 137 -3.67 9.21 -5.58
N THR A 138 -4.98 9.42 -5.74
CA THR A 138 -5.80 8.73 -6.74
C THR A 138 -6.33 9.73 -7.77
N ASN A 139 -6.38 9.30 -9.03
CA ASN A 139 -6.89 10.07 -10.15
C ASN A 139 -7.69 9.18 -11.09
N THR A 140 -8.69 9.75 -11.75
CA THR A 140 -9.46 9.05 -12.79
C THR A 140 -8.69 9.11 -14.10
N MET A 141 -8.44 7.95 -14.73
CA MET A 141 -7.86 7.92 -16.06
C MET A 141 -8.93 7.83 -17.14
N ASN A 142 -8.74 8.55 -18.24
CA ASN A 142 -9.55 8.35 -19.42
C ASN A 142 -9.14 7.03 -20.12
N LEU A 143 -9.96 5.99 -19.95
CA LEU A 143 -9.72 4.66 -20.52
C LEU A 143 -10.11 4.52 -22.01
N THR A 144 -10.64 5.56 -22.66
CA THR A 144 -11.14 5.47 -24.05
C THR A 144 -10.11 4.93 -25.05
N LYS A 145 -8.82 5.13 -24.80
CA LYS A 145 -7.72 4.70 -25.68
C LYS A 145 -6.95 3.48 -25.16
N ILE A 146 -7.24 2.99 -23.96
CA ILE A 146 -6.42 1.96 -23.30
C ILE A 146 -7.30 0.80 -22.87
N LYS A 147 -7.10 -0.37 -23.50
CA LYS A 147 -7.68 -1.63 -23.04
C LYS A 147 -6.82 -2.18 -21.90
N LEU A 148 -7.33 -2.14 -20.68
CA LEU A 148 -6.67 -2.74 -19.52
C LEU A 148 -6.72 -4.28 -19.63
N ALA A 149 -5.63 -4.93 -19.23
CA ALA A 149 -5.62 -6.39 -19.11
C ALA A 149 -6.63 -6.86 -18.04
N ASP A 150 -7.04 -8.11 -18.14
CA ASP A 150 -7.86 -8.73 -17.11
C ASP A 150 -7.08 -8.81 -15.79
N PRO A 151 -7.71 -8.52 -14.65
CA PRO A 151 -7.04 -8.61 -13.37
C PRO A 151 -6.67 -10.06 -13.05
N PRO A 152 -5.53 -10.31 -12.39
CA PRO A 152 -5.24 -11.60 -11.81
C PRO A 152 -6.16 -11.87 -10.64
N ASN A 153 -6.41 -13.15 -10.38
CA ASN A 153 -7.05 -13.58 -9.14
C ASN A 153 -6.09 -13.33 -7.97
N LEU A 154 -6.28 -12.21 -7.27
CA LEU A 154 -5.43 -11.76 -6.16
C LEU A 154 -5.34 -12.82 -5.05
N LYS A 155 -6.45 -13.46 -4.68
CA LYS A 155 -6.46 -14.50 -3.65
C LYS A 155 -5.57 -15.68 -4.05
N LEU A 156 -5.70 -16.16 -5.29
CA LEU A 156 -4.87 -17.24 -5.80
C LEU A 156 -3.39 -16.87 -5.87
N ALA A 157 -3.08 -15.66 -6.31
CA ALA A 157 -1.72 -15.17 -6.39
C ALA A 157 -1.09 -15.08 -4.98
N LEU A 158 -1.78 -14.49 -4.01
CA LEU A 158 -1.29 -14.39 -2.63
C LEU A 158 -1.15 -15.75 -1.95
N THR A 159 -2.11 -16.67 -2.15
CA THR A 159 -1.99 -18.05 -1.66
C THR A 159 -0.74 -18.74 -2.21
N THR A 160 -0.41 -18.51 -3.48
CA THR A 160 0.82 -19.04 -4.10
C THR A 160 2.07 -18.42 -3.48
N ILE A 161 2.09 -17.09 -3.31
CA ILE A 161 3.24 -16.34 -2.77
C ILE A 161 3.51 -16.71 -1.31
N TRP A 162 2.47 -16.85 -0.50
CA TRP A 162 2.57 -17.26 0.90
C TRP A 162 2.68 -18.76 1.11
N ARG A 163 2.64 -19.55 0.03
CA ARG A 163 2.68 -21.02 0.06
C ARG A 163 1.60 -21.62 0.96
N LEU A 164 0.40 -21.04 0.93
CA LEU A 164 -0.73 -21.61 1.66
C LEU A 164 -1.30 -22.81 0.88
N PRO A 165 -1.84 -23.82 1.57
CA PRO A 165 -2.57 -24.90 0.91
C PRO A 165 -3.73 -24.34 0.09
N LEU A 166 -3.88 -24.80 -1.16
CA LEU A 166 -4.99 -24.43 -2.04
C LEU A 166 -6.31 -25.14 -1.70
N THR A 167 -6.30 -26.04 -0.72
CA THR A 167 -7.45 -26.85 -0.31
C THR A 167 -8.60 -25.96 0.15
N GLY A 168 -9.75 -26.06 -0.54
CA GLY A 168 -10.98 -25.36 -0.17
C GLY A 168 -11.16 -23.97 -0.78
N MET A 169 -10.20 -23.45 -1.56
CA MET A 169 -10.51 -22.31 -2.43
C MET A 169 -11.25 -22.83 -3.66
N ALA A 170 -12.57 -22.71 -3.67
CA ALA A 170 -13.32 -22.79 -4.92
C ALA A 170 -12.71 -21.75 -5.85
N ILE A 171 -12.06 -22.20 -6.93
CA ILE A 171 -11.63 -21.30 -8.00
C ILE A 171 -12.91 -20.87 -8.67
N GLU A 172 -13.57 -19.86 -8.11
CA GLU A 172 -14.62 -19.16 -8.83
C GLU A 172 -13.95 -18.59 -10.08
N ASP A 173 -14.32 -19.13 -11.23
CA ASP A 173 -13.83 -18.64 -12.51
C ASP A 173 -14.37 -17.22 -12.69
N GLN A 174 -13.57 -16.23 -12.32
CA GLN A 174 -13.93 -14.80 -12.40
C GLN A 174 -14.12 -14.34 -13.85
N ARG A 175 -13.87 -15.20 -14.85
CA ARG A 175 -14.02 -14.89 -16.28
C ARG A 175 -15.45 -14.60 -16.72
N GLY A 176 -16.46 -14.86 -15.89
CA GLY A 176 -17.88 -14.71 -16.26
C GLY A 176 -18.62 -13.53 -15.63
N ARG A 177 -18.07 -12.83 -14.63
CA ARG A 177 -18.76 -11.73 -13.94
C ARG A 177 -18.06 -10.41 -14.20
N HIS A 178 -18.16 -9.91 -15.42
CA HIS A 178 -18.05 -8.46 -15.60
C HIS A 178 -19.34 -7.86 -15.00
N PRO A 179 -19.27 -7.00 -13.97
CA PRO A 179 -20.44 -6.24 -13.57
C PRO A 179 -20.88 -5.44 -14.80
N GLU A 180 -22.12 -5.63 -15.25
CA GLU A 180 -22.72 -4.74 -16.23
C GLU A 180 -22.43 -3.32 -15.76
N ALA A 181 -21.85 -2.49 -16.64
CA ALA A 181 -21.31 -1.19 -16.29
C ALA A 181 -22.39 -0.38 -15.55
N HIS A 182 -22.33 -0.38 -14.22
CA HIS A 182 -23.22 0.42 -13.40
C HIS A 182 -22.92 1.86 -13.79
N THR A 183 -23.83 2.44 -14.57
CA THR A 183 -23.70 3.80 -15.04
C THR A 183 -23.95 4.69 -13.83
N VAL A 184 -22.89 5.01 -13.09
CA VAL A 184 -22.97 5.90 -11.93
C VAL A 184 -23.29 7.29 -12.46
N LYS A 185 -24.59 7.60 -12.56
CA LYS A 185 -25.09 8.95 -12.85
C LYS A 185 -25.02 9.80 -11.59
N LYS A 186 -23.83 10.24 -11.15
CA LYS A 186 -23.72 11.35 -10.17
C LYS A 186 -22.51 12.26 -10.44
N PRO A 187 -22.64 13.57 -10.14
CA PRO A 187 -21.73 14.60 -10.62
C PRO A 187 -20.45 14.63 -9.77
N LEU A 188 -19.31 14.59 -10.44
CA LEU A 188 -17.96 14.65 -9.86
C LEU A 188 -17.56 16.05 -9.37
N ASP A 189 -18.52 16.94 -9.12
CA ASP A 189 -18.29 18.36 -8.81
C ASP A 189 -17.99 18.65 -7.33
N ARG A 190 -17.95 17.64 -6.45
CA ARG A 190 -17.82 17.86 -5.00
C ARG A 190 -16.42 17.77 -4.41
N MET A 191 -15.39 17.43 -5.19
CA MET A 191 -14.02 17.27 -4.67
C MET A 191 -13.05 18.42 -4.99
N ARG A 192 -13.49 19.47 -5.71
CA ARG A 192 -12.58 20.54 -6.15
C ARG A 192 -12.63 21.84 -5.33
N ASN A 193 -13.48 21.91 -4.30
CA ASN A 193 -13.60 23.08 -3.42
C ASN A 193 -13.25 22.71 -1.98
N GLN A 194 -11.98 22.41 -1.70
CA GLN A 194 -11.43 22.75 -0.38
C GLN A 194 -11.09 24.24 -0.46
N PRO A 195 -11.75 25.12 0.32
CA PRO A 195 -11.32 26.51 0.40
C PRO A 195 -9.91 26.53 1.00
N ASP A 196 -9.05 27.34 0.39
CA ASP A 196 -7.73 27.68 0.93
C ASP A 196 -7.87 28.02 2.41
N ASN A 197 -7.30 27.18 3.28
CA ASN A 197 -7.01 27.54 4.66
C ASN A 197 -5.98 28.68 4.61
N GLN A 198 -6.47 29.92 4.52
CA GLN A 198 -5.65 31.08 4.84
C GLN A 198 -5.24 30.99 6.32
N PRO A 199 -3.97 31.23 6.66
CA PRO A 199 -3.57 31.35 8.04
C PRO A 199 -4.21 32.61 8.63
N ASP A 200 -5.00 32.43 9.68
CA ASP A 200 -5.53 33.50 10.54
C ASP A 200 -4.35 34.27 11.17
N HIS A 201 -3.90 35.32 10.47
CA HIS A 201 -3.17 36.42 11.07
C HIS A 201 -4.17 37.33 11.77
N GLN A 202 -4.60 36.97 12.97
CA GLN A 202 -5.22 37.92 13.88
C GLN A 202 -4.38 38.14 15.14
N HIS A 203 -4.05 39.42 15.28
CA HIS A 203 -3.42 40.08 16.40
C HIS A 203 -3.78 39.54 17.78
N ARG A 204 -2.74 39.15 18.54
CA ARG A 204 -2.69 39.48 19.97
C ARG A 204 -1.43 40.30 20.22
N ARG A 205 -1.63 41.61 20.41
CA ARG A 205 -0.69 42.50 21.08
C ARG A 205 -0.76 42.22 22.58
N ALA A 206 0.39 42.40 23.25
CA ALA A 206 0.61 42.99 24.58
C ALA A 206 -0.28 42.45 25.74
N ASP A 207 0.21 41.94 26.86
CA ASP A 207 1.38 42.25 27.67
C ASP A 207 1.67 41.02 28.55
N ASP A 208 2.94 40.70 28.80
CA ASP A 208 3.39 40.67 30.19
C ASP A 208 4.91 40.53 30.29
N GLN A 209 5.47 41.46 31.05
CA GLN A 209 6.86 41.52 31.43
C GLN A 209 7.14 40.45 32.48
N HIS A 210 8.10 39.57 32.22
CA HIS A 210 8.91 39.04 33.31
C HIS A 210 10.34 38.77 32.84
N GLU A 211 11.20 39.70 33.21
CA GLU A 211 12.64 39.55 33.27
C GLU A 211 13.00 38.25 33.98
N ARG A 212 13.74 37.37 33.31
CA ARG A 212 14.77 36.56 33.97
C ARG A 212 16.02 36.53 33.12
N HIS A 213 16.96 37.35 33.54
CA HIS A 213 18.38 37.20 33.29
C HIS A 213 18.82 35.73 33.32
N ARG A 214 19.46 35.26 32.25
CA ARG A 214 20.53 34.26 32.35
C ARG A 214 21.70 34.67 31.47
N PRO A 215 22.94 34.66 32.01
CA PRO A 215 24.10 35.15 31.30
C PRO A 215 24.60 34.15 30.26
N ALA A 216 25.24 34.72 29.23
CA ALA A 216 25.98 34.01 28.20
C ALA A 216 27.15 33.23 28.79
N GLY A 217 27.04 31.90 28.80
CA GLY A 217 28.18 31.01 28.97
C GLY A 217 28.82 30.75 27.62
N LYS A 218 29.99 31.36 27.39
CA LYS A 218 30.95 30.91 26.37
C LYS A 218 31.33 29.46 26.67
N ILE A 219 31.16 28.58 25.69
CA ILE A 219 31.83 27.27 25.69
C ILE A 219 32.81 27.31 24.53
N ASP A 220 34.03 27.74 24.84
CA ASP A 220 35.22 27.43 24.06
C ASP A 220 35.60 25.98 24.40
N CYS A 221 35.41 25.07 23.44
CA CYS A 221 36.04 23.76 23.46
C CYS A 221 36.81 23.57 22.15
N LEU A 222 38.00 24.18 22.11
CA LEU A 222 39.10 23.72 21.29
C LEU A 222 39.53 22.34 21.82
N GLY A 223 39.20 21.30 21.07
CA GLY A 223 39.65 19.93 21.31
C GLY A 223 40.27 19.36 20.04
N SER A 224 41.55 19.66 19.83
CA SER A 224 42.43 18.84 19.00
C SER A 224 42.48 17.42 19.57
N ILE A 225 42.60 16.39 18.72
CA ILE A 225 43.57 15.27 18.85
C ILE A 225 43.30 14.16 17.80
N HIS A 226 44.39 13.88 17.07
CA HIS A 226 44.86 12.62 16.45
C HIS A 226 44.16 12.00 15.23
N LEU A 227 44.77 12.33 14.09
CA LEU A 227 45.14 11.40 13.02
C LEU A 227 45.80 10.12 13.59
N CYS A 228 45.13 8.97 13.47
CA CYS A 228 45.80 7.68 13.38
C CYS A 228 45.90 7.28 11.91
N ARG A 229 47.09 7.47 11.34
CA ARG A 229 47.56 6.76 10.15
C ARG A 229 48.00 5.36 10.60
N THR A 230 47.50 4.32 9.97
CA THR A 230 48.20 3.02 9.92
C THR A 230 48.78 2.84 8.50
N PRO A 231 50.06 2.47 8.37
CA PRO A 231 50.64 2.06 7.11
C PRO A 231 50.54 0.54 6.91
N ARG A 232 50.32 0.14 5.65
CA ARG A 232 50.59 -1.16 5.01
C ARG A 232 49.89 -2.40 5.56
#